data_AF-A0A920UHI2-F1
#
_entry.id   AF-A0A920UHI2-F1
#
_cell.length_a   1.000
_cell.length_b   1.000
_cell.length_c   1.000
_cell.angle_alpha   90.00
_cell.angle_beta   90.00
_cell.angle_gamma   90.00
#
_symmetry.space_group_name_H-M   'P 1'
#
loop_
_entity.id
_entity.type
_entity.pdbx_description
1 polymer ?
#
loop_
_entity_poly.entity_id
_entity_poly.type
_entity_poly.pdbx_seq_one_letter_code
_entity_poly.pdbx_strand_id
1 'polypeptide(L)'
;MEYRKDPMMGASRIITELREIVRSHSTAVGTVGRLETYPASINTIPGSVFFTVDTRHPNEKILMQINQDLKNIVNSVCSSEGLENEFTNISVNPTVDFNQDCVATVRQSADSLGYSHRDIVSGAGHDAFQVNHVAQRG
;
A
#
# COMPACT_ATOMS: atom_id res chain seq x y z
N MET A 1 1.95 25.23 -21.10
CA MET A 1 1.11 24.22 -20.40
C MET A 1 -0.31 24.70 -20.16
N GLU A 2 -0.60 26.01 -20.26
CA GLU A 2 -1.87 26.67 -19.87
C GLU A 2 -3.19 26.00 -20.32
N TYR A 3 -3.21 25.30 -21.46
CA TYR A 3 -4.40 24.60 -21.97
C TYR A 3 -4.31 23.07 -21.94
N ARG A 4 -3.19 22.52 -21.45
CA ARG A 4 -2.96 21.07 -21.38
C ARG A 4 -3.41 20.54 -20.04
N LYS A 5 -4.30 19.56 -20.07
CA LYS A 5 -4.65 18.72 -18.92
C LYS A 5 -3.93 17.40 -19.10
N ASP A 6 -2.77 17.25 -18.47
CA ASP A 6 -1.90 16.08 -18.66
C ASP A 6 -2.04 15.12 -17.45
N PRO A 7 -2.81 14.02 -17.58
CA PRO A 7 -3.00 13.07 -16.50
C PRO A 7 -1.72 12.30 -16.13
N MET A 8 -0.71 12.22 -17.01
CA MET A 8 0.57 11.61 -16.66
C MET A 8 1.38 12.47 -15.71
N MET A 9 1.34 13.80 -15.87
CA MET A 9 1.96 14.71 -14.91
C MET A 9 1.27 14.61 -13.55
N GLY A 10 -0.08 14.59 -13.53
CA GLY A 10 -0.85 14.37 -12.31
C GLY A 10 -0.50 13.03 -11.63
N ALA A 11 -0.48 11.93 -12.38
CA ALA A 11 -0.11 10.63 -11.85
C ALA A 11 1.32 10.62 -11.28
N SER A 12 2.30 11.22 -11.97
CA SER A 12 3.69 11.26 -11.49
C SER A 12 3.84 11.96 -10.15
N ARG A 13 3.10 13.06 -9.93
CA ARG A 13 3.06 13.80 -8.67
C ARG A 13 2.45 12.94 -7.57
N ILE A 14 1.28 12.34 -7.83
CA ILE A 14 0.60 11.45 -6.87
C ILE A 14 1.51 10.29 -6.46
N ILE A 15 2.19 9.65 -7.40
CA ILE A 15 3.09 8.50 -7.14
C ILE A 15 4.30 8.94 -6.28
N THR A 16 4.83 10.13 -6.54
CA THR A 16 5.93 10.69 -5.76
C THR A 16 5.48 11.01 -4.34
N GLU A 17 4.31 11.63 -4.18
CA GLU A 17 3.76 11.98 -2.87
C GLU A 17 3.31 10.75 -2.06
N LEU A 18 2.79 9.71 -2.70
CA LEU A 18 2.52 8.40 -2.08
C LEU A 18 3.78 7.86 -1.40
N ARG A 19 4.94 7.96 -2.06
CA ARG A 19 6.21 7.50 -1.48
C ARG A 19 6.52 8.25 -0.18
N GLU A 20 6.27 9.55 -0.14
CA GLU A 20 6.53 10.35 1.06
C GLU A 20 5.56 10.02 2.20
N ILE A 21 4.27 9.78 1.91
CA ILE A 21 3.31 9.25 2.90
C ILE A 21 3.80 7.92 3.47
N VAL A 22 4.22 6.98 2.62
CA VAL A 22 4.66 5.66 3.08
C VAL A 22 5.93 5.78 3.93
N ARG A 23 6.87 6.64 3.54
CA ARG A 23 8.12 6.85 4.28
C ARG A 23 7.95 7.52 5.64
N SER A 24 6.89 8.31 5.84
CA SER A 24 6.61 8.95 7.13
C SER A 24 6.05 7.97 8.17
N HIS A 25 5.64 6.77 7.76
CA HIS A 25 5.11 5.73 8.63
C HIS A 25 6.09 4.55 8.71
N SER A 26 6.67 4.31 9.90
CA SER A 26 7.57 3.18 10.11
C SER A 26 6.89 1.86 9.75
N THR A 27 7.59 0.95 9.06
CA THR A 27 7.07 -0.38 8.64
C THR A 27 5.94 -0.37 7.60
N ALA A 28 5.48 0.81 7.16
CA ALA A 28 4.54 0.89 6.04
C ALA A 28 5.22 0.51 4.73
N VAL A 29 4.45 -0.14 3.87
CA VAL A 29 4.81 -0.34 2.46
C VAL A 29 3.67 0.15 1.60
N GLY A 30 4.01 0.71 0.44
CA GLY A 30 3.06 1.19 -0.55
C GLY A 30 3.68 1.07 -1.93
N THR A 31 2.96 0.43 -2.85
CA THR A 31 3.48 0.08 -4.18
C THR A 31 2.46 0.41 -5.25
N VAL A 32 2.91 1.08 -6.32
CA VAL A 32 2.15 1.19 -7.56
C VAL A 32 2.46 -0.03 -8.41
N GLY A 33 1.52 -0.97 -8.49
CA GLY A 33 1.76 -2.28 -9.11
C GLY A 33 1.48 -2.33 -10.60
N ARG A 34 0.66 -1.40 -11.10
CA ARG A 34 0.23 -1.30 -12.50
C ARG A 34 0.01 0.15 -12.85
N LEU A 35 0.45 0.56 -14.04
CA LEU A 35 0.24 1.90 -14.58
C LEU A 35 0.02 1.80 -16.09
N GLU A 36 -1.07 2.40 -16.57
CA GLU A 36 -1.49 2.38 -17.96
C GLU A 36 -1.89 3.78 -18.40
N THR A 37 -1.56 4.12 -19.64
CA THR A 37 -1.98 5.38 -20.27
C THR A 37 -2.86 5.06 -21.46
N TYR A 38 -3.79 5.95 -21.77
CA TYR A 38 -4.60 5.84 -22.97
C TYR A 38 -4.54 7.16 -23.75
N PRO A 39 -4.31 7.16 -25.08
CA PRO A 39 -4.19 5.99 -25.97
C PRO A 39 -2.77 5.37 -26.05
N ALA A 40 -1.87 5.69 -25.12
CA ALA A 40 -0.47 5.21 -25.10
C ALA A 40 0.36 5.54 -26.36
N SER A 41 0.07 6.69 -26.99
CA SER A 41 0.87 7.18 -28.12
C SER A 41 2.00 8.10 -27.64
N ILE A 42 3.20 7.94 -28.19
CA ILE A 42 4.40 8.72 -27.81
C ILE A 42 4.31 10.20 -28.16
N ASN A 43 3.42 10.58 -29.08
CA ASN A 43 3.29 11.95 -29.61
C ASN A 43 1.95 12.62 -29.24
N THR A 44 1.16 12.00 -28.36
CA THR A 44 -0.14 12.51 -27.93
C THR A 44 -0.19 12.56 -26.40
N ILE A 45 -0.70 13.66 -25.84
CA ILE A 45 -0.97 13.74 -24.40
C ILE A 45 -2.01 12.66 -24.06
N PRO A 46 -1.79 11.81 -23.04
CA PRO A 46 -2.79 10.83 -22.65
C PRO A 46 -4.12 11.49 -22.28
N GLY A 47 -5.22 10.90 -22.72
CA GLY A 47 -6.56 11.29 -22.29
C GLY A 47 -6.90 10.78 -20.88
N SER A 48 -6.25 9.69 -20.45
CA SER A 48 -6.39 9.15 -19.10
C SER A 48 -5.16 8.35 -18.67
N VAL A 49 -5.02 8.20 -17.36
CA VAL A 49 -4.05 7.32 -16.71
C VAL A 49 -4.80 6.48 -15.68
N PHE A 50 -4.56 5.18 -15.70
CA PHE A 50 -5.04 4.24 -14.70
C PHE A 50 -3.83 3.67 -13.96
N PHE A 51 -3.91 3.57 -12.64
CA PHE A 51 -2.90 2.86 -11.86
C PHE A 51 -3.51 2.22 -10.61
N THR A 52 -2.85 1.17 -10.10
CA THR A 52 -3.23 0.50 -8.86
C THR A 52 -2.26 0.85 -7.74
N VAL A 53 -2.74 0.88 -6.51
CA VAL A 53 -1.92 1.08 -5.32
C VAL A 53 -2.21 -0.04 -4.32
N ASP A 54 -1.16 -0.69 -3.82
CA ASP A 54 -1.20 -1.65 -2.72
C ASP A 54 -0.48 -1.03 -1.52
N THR A 55 -1.19 -0.80 -0.41
CA THR A 55 -0.64 -0.30 0.85
C THR A 55 -0.82 -1.34 1.96
N ARG A 56 0.20 -1.50 2.82
CA ARG A 56 0.15 -2.43 3.96
C ARG A 56 0.81 -1.82 5.18
N HIS A 57 0.21 -2.08 6.34
CA HIS A 57 0.75 -1.71 7.63
C HIS A 57 0.15 -2.61 8.72
N PRO A 58 0.91 -3.06 9.74
CA PRO A 58 0.41 -3.93 10.82
C PRO A 58 -0.56 -3.24 11.79
N ASN A 59 -0.68 -1.91 11.72
CA ASN A 59 -1.66 -1.15 12.48
C ASN A 59 -2.71 -0.59 11.52
N GLU A 60 -3.95 -1.04 11.69
CA GLU A 60 -5.08 -0.68 10.82
C GLU A 60 -5.38 0.82 10.84
N LYS A 61 -5.23 1.50 11.98
CA LYS A 61 -5.47 2.95 12.07
C LYS A 61 -4.46 3.73 11.22
N ILE A 62 -3.21 3.30 11.23
CA ILE A 62 -2.17 3.88 10.39
C ILE A 62 -2.45 3.58 8.90
N LEU A 63 -2.86 2.35 8.56
CA LEU A 63 -3.25 2.01 7.20
C LEU A 63 -4.42 2.87 6.68
N MET A 64 -5.44 3.08 7.52
CA MET A 64 -6.57 3.96 7.21
C MET A 64 -6.10 5.41 7.00
N GLN A 65 -5.18 5.89 7.83
CA GLN A 65 -4.60 7.23 7.67
C GLN A 65 -3.85 7.37 6.35
N ILE A 66 -2.97 6.42 6.00
CA ILE A 66 -2.23 6.40 4.74
C ILE A 66 -3.20 6.46 3.54
N ASN A 67 -4.27 5.66 3.56
CA ASN A 67 -5.26 5.63 2.48
C ASN A 67 -6.06 6.93 2.38
N GLN A 68 -6.38 7.56 3.52
CA GLN A 68 -7.06 8.85 3.54
C GLN A 68 -6.15 9.96 3.01
N ASP A 69 -4.87 9.97 3.39
CA ASP A 69 -3.89 10.94 2.92
C ASP A 69 -3.67 10.79 1.41
N LEU A 70 -3.55 9.56 0.90
CA LEU A 70 -3.47 9.30 -0.53
C LEU A 70 -4.70 9.84 -1.29
N LYS A 71 -5.91 9.59 -0.77
CA LYS A 71 -7.14 10.12 -1.38
C LYS A 71 -7.16 11.64 -1.41
N ASN A 72 -6.70 12.29 -0.35
CA ASN A 72 -6.60 13.75 -0.28
C ASN A 72 -5.61 14.29 -1.31
N ILE A 73 -4.47 13.62 -1.48
CA ILE A 73 -3.44 13.98 -2.48
C ILE A 73 -3.98 13.83 -3.90
N VAL A 74 -4.65 12.71 -4.21
CA VAL A 74 -5.30 12.52 -5.52
C VAL A 74 -6.26 13.67 -5.82
N ASN A 75 -7.14 14.01 -4.87
CA ASN A 75 -8.08 15.11 -5.03
C ASN A 75 -7.38 16.46 -5.23
N SER A 76 -6.35 16.75 -4.43
CA SER A 76 -5.62 18.01 -4.49
C SER A 76 -4.86 18.17 -5.80
N VAL A 77 -4.10 17.14 -6.21
CA VAL A 77 -3.34 17.16 -7.46
C VAL A 77 -4.27 17.30 -8.65
N CYS A 78 -5.32 16.47 -8.74
CA CYS A 78 -6.27 16.53 -9.85
C CYS A 78 -6.98 17.89 -9.92
N SER A 79 -7.40 18.45 -8.78
CA SER A 79 -7.99 19.79 -8.75
C SER A 79 -7.01 20.87 -9.24
N SER A 80 -5.74 20.82 -8.80
CA SER A 80 -4.72 21.80 -9.19
C SER A 80 -4.35 21.74 -10.68
N GLU A 81 -4.44 20.56 -11.28
CA GLU A 81 -4.11 20.30 -12.69
C GLU A 81 -5.36 20.35 -13.60
N GLY A 82 -6.54 20.62 -13.04
CA GLY A 82 -7.81 20.64 -13.78
C GLY A 82 -8.23 19.27 -14.33
N LEU A 83 -7.79 18.19 -13.70
CA LEU A 83 -8.09 16.79 -14.02
C LEU A 83 -9.29 16.28 -13.21
N GLU A 84 -10.01 15.33 -13.80
CA GLU A 84 -11.00 14.53 -13.10
C GLU A 84 -10.33 13.28 -12.51
N ASN A 85 -10.90 12.72 -11.44
CA ASN A 85 -10.41 11.48 -10.85
C ASN A 85 -11.54 10.58 -10.38
N GLU A 86 -11.24 9.29 -10.35
CA GLU A 86 -12.01 8.26 -9.65
C GLU A 86 -11.07 7.54 -8.68
N PHE A 87 -11.49 7.38 -7.43
CA PHE A 87 -10.72 6.70 -6.41
C PHE A 87 -11.58 5.61 -5.76
N THR A 88 -11.24 4.36 -6.04
CA THR A 88 -12.00 3.19 -5.58
C THR A 88 -11.11 2.28 -4.75
N ASN A 89 -11.54 1.97 -3.53
CA ASN A 89 -10.89 0.97 -2.70
C ASN A 89 -11.45 -0.42 -3.06
N ILE A 90 -10.65 -1.23 -3.75
CA ILE A 90 -11.08 -2.51 -4.32
C ILE A 90 -10.97 -3.69 -3.36
N SER A 91 -10.15 -3.59 -2.30
CA SER A 91 -9.93 -4.67 -1.35
C SER A 91 -9.37 -4.13 -0.03
N VAL A 92 -9.92 -4.60 1.08
CA VAL A 92 -9.39 -4.36 2.43
C VAL A 92 -9.23 -5.71 3.11
N ASN A 93 -8.01 -6.02 3.51
CA ASN A 93 -7.71 -7.20 4.32
C ASN A 93 -7.30 -6.72 5.72
N PRO A 94 -8.01 -7.14 6.79
CA PRO A 94 -7.67 -6.76 8.15
C PRO A 94 -6.31 -7.33 8.55
N THR A 95 -5.67 -6.69 9.53
CA THR A 95 -4.41 -7.24 10.07
C THR A 95 -4.70 -8.50 10.86
N VAL A 96 -3.85 -9.51 10.70
CA VAL A 96 -3.97 -10.78 11.41
C VAL A 96 -2.80 -10.89 12.38
N ASP A 97 -3.10 -10.77 13.67
CA ASP A 97 -2.13 -11.04 14.73
C ASP A 97 -2.08 -12.55 15.00
N PHE A 98 -0.87 -13.11 14.98
CA PHE A 98 -0.65 -14.48 15.43
C PHE A 98 -0.77 -14.58 16.95
N ASN A 99 -1.15 -15.76 17.43
CA ASN A 99 -1.27 -16.03 18.85
C ASN A 99 0.09 -15.84 19.55
N GLN A 100 0.11 -15.00 20.58
CA GLN A 100 1.34 -14.56 21.25
C GLN A 100 2.11 -15.72 21.92
N ASP A 101 1.42 -16.72 22.46
CA ASP A 101 2.08 -17.89 23.07
C ASP A 101 2.86 -18.70 22.02
N CYS A 102 2.40 -18.67 20.77
CA CYS A 102 3.01 -19.42 19.70
C CYS A 102 4.21 -18.70 19.11
N VAL A 103 4.08 -17.39 18.90
CA VAL A 103 5.22 -16.52 18.59
C VAL A 103 6.30 -16.66 19.66
N ALA A 104 5.92 -16.67 20.95
CA ALA A 104 6.83 -16.90 22.06
C ALA A 104 7.49 -18.28 22.01
N THR A 105 6.73 -19.33 21.69
CA THR A 105 7.25 -20.71 21.56
C THR A 105 8.28 -20.81 20.44
N VAL A 106 8.02 -20.20 19.27
CA VAL A 106 8.97 -20.15 18.15
C VAL A 106 10.25 -19.41 18.55
N ARG A 107 10.11 -18.27 19.24
CA ARG A 107 11.23 -17.46 19.73
C ARG A 107 12.11 -18.24 20.72
N GLN A 108 11.49 -18.85 21.73
CA GLN A 108 12.18 -19.66 22.74
C GLN A 108 12.90 -20.86 22.12
N SER A 109 12.32 -21.47 21.10
CA SER A 109 12.94 -22.57 20.37
C SER A 109 14.23 -22.11 19.67
N ALA A 110 14.20 -20.97 18.97
CA ALA A 110 15.39 -20.38 18.35
C ALA A 110 16.48 -20.04 19.38
N ASP A 111 16.09 -19.45 20.51
CA ASP A 111 17.00 -19.17 21.63
C ASP A 111 17.66 -20.45 22.16
N SER A 112 16.88 -21.50 22.41
CA SER A 112 17.38 -22.77 22.95
C SER A 112 18.38 -23.48 22.04
N LEU A 113 18.27 -23.26 20.72
CA LEU A 113 19.14 -23.84 19.70
C LEU A 113 20.36 -22.95 19.40
N GLY A 114 20.45 -21.77 20.01
CA GLY A 114 21.55 -20.82 19.82
C GLY A 114 21.51 -20.12 18.46
N TYR A 115 20.35 -20.02 17.81
CA TYR A 115 20.20 -19.33 16.53
C TYR A 115 19.88 -17.84 16.75
N SER A 116 20.51 -16.98 15.95
CA SER A 116 20.12 -15.57 15.89
C SER A 116 18.72 -15.44 15.29
N HIS A 117 17.87 -14.62 15.89
CA HIS A 117 16.52 -14.34 15.40
C HIS A 117 16.14 -12.88 15.58
N ARG A 118 15.02 -12.50 14.95
CA ARG A 118 14.36 -11.20 15.12
C ARG A 118 12.88 -11.34 14.82
N ASP A 119 12.08 -10.46 15.41
CA ASP A 119 10.69 -10.32 15.02
C ASP A 119 10.58 -9.72 13.61
N ILE A 120 9.62 -10.24 12.84
CA ILE A 120 9.34 -9.81 11.48
C ILE A 120 7.83 -9.92 11.21
N VAL A 121 7.29 -8.93 10.52
CA VAL A 121 5.90 -8.95 10.04
C VAL A 121 5.89 -9.61 8.67
N SER A 122 4.97 -10.55 8.44
CA SER A 122 4.80 -11.12 7.10
C SER A 122 4.26 -10.04 6.14
N GLY A 123 5.02 -9.76 5.09
CA GLY A 123 4.61 -8.84 4.04
C GLY A 123 3.67 -9.45 3.01
N ALA A 124 3.42 -10.77 3.03
CA ALA A 124 2.64 -11.49 2.01
C ALA A 124 1.56 -12.39 2.63
N GLY A 125 0.49 -12.62 1.85
CA GLY A 125 -0.58 -13.59 2.11
C GLY A 125 -0.06 -15.02 2.24
N HIS A 126 -0.29 -15.68 3.37
CA HIS A 126 -0.03 -17.12 3.56
C HIS A 126 -1.29 -17.85 4.02
N ASP A 127 -1.39 -19.16 3.76
CA ASP A 127 -2.51 -19.99 4.22
C ASP A 127 -2.71 -19.92 5.74
N ALA A 128 -1.62 -19.70 6.49
CA ALA A 128 -1.63 -19.47 7.93
C ALA A 128 -2.57 -18.33 8.36
N PHE A 129 -2.79 -17.31 7.51
CA PHE A 129 -3.76 -16.25 7.81
C PHE A 129 -5.21 -16.75 7.86
N GLN A 130 -5.57 -17.69 6.98
CA GLN A 130 -6.92 -18.26 6.99
C GLN A 130 -7.11 -19.21 8.16
N VAL A 131 -6.09 -20.03 8.46
CA VAL A 131 -6.11 -20.97 9.58
C VAL A 131 -6.24 -20.26 10.94
N ASN A 132 -5.73 -19.03 11.09
CA ASN A 132 -5.86 -18.25 12.32
C ASN A 132 -7.32 -18.00 12.75
N HIS A 133 -8.29 -18.09 11.84
CA HIS A 133 -9.71 -17.92 12.16
C HIS A 133 -10.35 -19.16 12.82
N VAL A 134 -9.71 -20.33 12.70
CA VAL A 134 -10.31 -21.63 13.09
C VAL A 134 -9.45 -22.45 14.06
N ALA A 135 -8.23 -22.00 14.34
CA ALA A 135 -7.35 -22.62 15.33
C ALA A 135 -6.50 -21.56 16.02
N GLN A 136 -6.27 -21.72 17.33
CA GLN A 136 -5.12 -21.07 17.97
C GLN A 136 -3.86 -21.73 17.39
N ARG A 137 -2.95 -20.98 16.73
CA ARG A 137 -1.49 -21.07 16.92
C ARG A 137 -0.65 -20.46 15.78
N GLY A 138 0.63 -20.22 16.11
CA GLY A 138 1.80 -20.24 15.23
C GLY A 138 2.16 -18.90 14.62
#